data_AF-A0A949ARN1-F1
#
_entry.id   AF-A0A949ARN1-F1
#
_cell.length_a   1.000
_cell.length_b   1.000
_cell.length_c   1.000
_cell.angle_alpha   90.00
_cell.angle_beta   90.00
_cell.angle_gamma   90.00
#
_symmetry.space_group_name_H-M   'P 1'
#
loop_
_entity.id
_entity.type
_entity.pdbx_description
1 polymer ?
#
loop_
_entity_poly.entity_id
_entity_poly.type
_entity_poly.pdbx_seq_one_letter_code
_entity_poly.pdbx_strand_id
1 'polypeptide(L)'
;MNIENKKQFVIILIAIGLGLVAAFLTSQYVQNNIKAQTKALARDYGKQNAGFAKEIEVLRSEIKRQREEIKKVETKQSQYKPGAATQATTEKAQPVVQMDSFSVRTPPGKRAVTILVDSLSAVGGLINPGDFVDIIGEIKIPDDSEDSKALKDVTTVLFQNIQVLAVGTNFKPLGSAPAYEAQQKARSLNITVAISPEESGLIAFAQANGKLQLSLRPPTDGGLQLLQIASWDTLAEYVMDHQGTELMVPQKKANIFEADEEEDEVRPYIQIFKSGAESNF
;
A
#
# COMPACT_ATOMS: atom_id res chain seq x y z
N MET A 1 7.80 53.97 -46.14
CA MET A 1 7.44 52.72 -45.44
C MET A 1 6.10 52.25 -45.99
N ASN A 2 6.12 51.19 -46.79
CA ASN A 2 4.99 50.76 -47.63
C ASN A 2 3.74 50.48 -46.80
N ILE A 3 2.58 50.86 -47.36
CA ILE A 3 1.26 50.78 -46.69
C ILE A 3 0.90 49.33 -46.31
N GLU A 4 1.44 48.33 -47.01
CA GLU A 4 1.27 46.92 -46.68
C GLU A 4 1.93 46.50 -45.36
N ASN A 5 3.16 46.94 -45.09
CA ASN A 5 3.86 46.59 -43.85
C ASN A 5 3.17 47.19 -42.61
N LYS A 6 2.49 48.34 -42.75
CA LYS A 6 1.71 48.93 -41.64
C LYS A 6 0.48 48.08 -41.30
N LYS A 7 -0.19 47.50 -42.30
CA LYS A 7 -1.36 46.63 -42.06
C LYS A 7 -0.97 45.33 -41.36
N GLN A 8 0.14 44.72 -41.78
CA GLN A 8 0.68 43.51 -41.13
C GLN A 8 1.08 43.78 -39.67
N PHE A 9 1.72 44.91 -39.39
CA PHE A 9 2.09 45.29 -38.02
C PHE A 9 0.87 45.51 -37.11
N VAL A 10 -0.21 46.08 -37.65
CA VAL A 10 -1.48 46.27 -36.92
C VAL A 10 -2.13 44.92 -36.58
N ILE A 11 -2.11 43.95 -37.49
CA ILE A 11 -2.66 42.61 -37.24
C ILE A 11 -1.89 41.89 -36.13
N ILE A 12 -0.56 41.98 -36.13
CA ILE A 12 0.29 41.37 -35.09
C ILE A 12 -0.02 42.00 -33.72
N LEU A 13 -0.17 43.33 -33.65
CA LEU A 13 -0.52 44.00 -32.40
C LEU A 13 -1.90 43.60 -31.86
N ILE A 14 -2.88 43.39 -32.75
CA ILE A 14 -4.21 42.90 -32.37
C ILE A 14 -4.13 41.46 -31.85
N ALA A 15 -3.37 40.59 -32.52
CA ALA A 15 -3.20 39.20 -32.10
C ALA A 15 -2.53 39.09 -30.71
N ILE A 16 -1.48 39.89 -30.48
CA ILE A 16 -0.82 39.97 -29.18
C ILE A 16 -1.78 40.50 -28.11
N GLY A 17 -2.57 41.53 -28.43
CA GLY A 17 -3.57 42.08 -27.53
C GLY A 17 -4.63 41.06 -27.12
N LEU A 18 -5.15 40.28 -28.07
CA LEU A 18 -6.12 39.21 -27.81
C LEU A 18 -5.52 38.08 -26.96
N GLY A 19 -4.26 37.71 -27.20
CA GLY A 19 -3.55 36.72 -26.39
C GLY A 19 -3.41 37.14 -24.92
N LEU A 20 -3.07 38.41 -24.67
CA LEU A 20 -2.97 38.96 -23.31
C LEU A 20 -4.32 38.98 -22.58
N VAL A 21 -5.39 39.34 -23.29
CA VAL A 21 -6.76 39.33 -22.74
C VAL A 21 -7.20 37.90 -22.39
N ALA A 22 -6.93 36.93 -23.26
CA ALA A 22 -7.24 35.52 -23.00
C ALA A 22 -6.45 34.97 -21.80
N ALA A 23 -5.17 35.28 -21.69
CA ALA A 23 -4.34 34.90 -20.55
C ALA A 23 -4.83 35.54 -19.23
N PHE A 24 -5.27 36.79 -19.29
CA PHE A 24 -5.83 37.48 -18.13
C PHE A 24 -7.15 36.85 -17.67
N LEU A 25 -8.07 36.57 -18.61
CA LEU A 25 -9.37 35.95 -18.31
C LEU A 25 -9.23 34.53 -17.76
N THR A 26 -8.33 33.73 -18.33
CA THR A 26 -8.05 32.37 -17.83
C THR A 26 -7.43 32.41 -16.45
N SER A 27 -6.46 33.30 -16.21
CA SER A 27 -5.88 33.52 -14.87
C SER A 27 -6.93 33.94 -13.85
N GLN A 28 -7.84 34.85 -14.21
CA GLN A 28 -8.92 35.30 -13.34
C GLN A 28 -9.92 34.18 -13.03
N TYR A 29 -10.26 33.34 -14.02
CA TYR A 29 -11.16 32.20 -13.84
C TYR A 29 -10.56 31.12 -12.93
N VAL A 30 -9.29 30.76 -13.17
CA VAL A 30 -8.57 29.77 -12.35
C VAL A 30 -8.42 30.25 -10.91
N GLN A 31 -8.04 31.52 -10.68
CA GLN A 31 -7.95 32.04 -9.32
C GLN A 31 -9.28 32.06 -8.58
N ASN A 32 -10.39 32.35 -9.26
CA ASN A 32 -11.71 32.36 -8.63
C ASN A 32 -12.17 30.96 -8.23
N ASN A 33 -11.94 29.95 -9.07
CA ASN A 33 -12.34 28.58 -8.78
C ASN A 33 -11.46 27.91 -7.73
N ILE A 34 -10.14 28.16 -7.75
CA ILE A 34 -9.21 27.63 -6.73
C ILE A 34 -9.56 28.20 -5.36
N LYS A 35 -9.77 29.53 -5.23
CA LYS A 35 -10.12 30.16 -3.94
C LYS A 35 -11.43 29.61 -3.36
N ALA A 36 -12.41 29.32 -4.20
CA ALA A 36 -13.68 28.73 -3.77
C ALA A 36 -13.49 27.30 -3.21
N GLN A 37 -12.70 26.47 -3.90
CA GLN A 37 -12.40 25.10 -3.47
C GLN A 37 -11.52 25.06 -2.21
N THR A 38 -10.48 25.89 -2.12
CA THR A 38 -9.62 25.95 -0.92
C THR A 38 -10.38 26.42 0.32
N LYS A 39 -11.36 27.33 0.18
CA LYS A 39 -12.19 27.79 1.29
C LYS A 39 -13.22 26.76 1.75
N ALA A 40 -13.77 25.97 0.83
CA ALA A 40 -14.66 24.85 1.17
C ALA A 40 -13.89 23.75 1.91
N LEU A 41 -12.72 23.39 1.37
CA LEU A 41 -11.84 22.39 1.95
C LEU A 41 -11.33 22.80 3.35
N ALA A 42 -10.91 24.06 3.53
CA ALA A 42 -10.49 24.58 4.84
C ALA A 42 -11.64 24.61 5.87
N ARG A 43 -12.89 24.83 5.45
CA ARG A 43 -14.06 24.74 6.34
C ARG A 43 -14.34 23.30 6.79
N ASP A 44 -14.19 22.33 5.89
CA ASP A 44 -14.41 20.92 6.23
C ASP A 44 -13.31 20.39 7.15
N TYR A 45 -12.04 20.73 6.90
CA TYR A 45 -10.94 20.45 7.84
C TYR A 45 -11.17 21.10 9.22
N GLY A 46 -11.67 22.33 9.28
CA GLY A 46 -11.97 23.01 10.54
C GLY A 46 -13.10 22.35 11.34
N LYS A 47 -14.17 21.90 10.66
CA LYS A 47 -15.30 21.19 11.30
C LYS A 47 -14.89 19.81 11.82
N GLN A 48 -14.06 19.08 11.08
CA GLN A 48 -13.57 17.77 11.49
C GLN A 48 -12.66 17.87 12.72
N ASN A 49 -11.77 18.87 12.75
CA ASN A 49 -10.89 19.11 13.91
C ASN A 49 -11.63 19.56 15.18
N ALA A 50 -12.74 20.31 15.04
CA ALA A 50 -13.57 20.69 16.19
C ALA A 50 -14.28 19.49 16.85
N GLY A 51 -14.62 18.46 16.07
CA GLY A 51 -15.16 17.19 16.59
C GLY A 51 -14.14 16.46 17.47
N PHE A 52 -12.89 16.38 17.00
CA PHE A 52 -11.79 15.76 17.73
C PHE A 52 -11.45 16.49 19.04
N ALA A 53 -11.52 17.83 19.07
CA ALA A 53 -11.26 18.59 20.29
C ALA A 53 -12.27 18.23 21.40
N LYS A 54 -13.54 18.04 21.05
CA LYS A 54 -14.61 17.64 21.98
C LYS A 54 -14.43 16.21 22.47
N GLU A 55 -13.97 15.32 21.59
CA GLU A 55 -13.66 13.92 21.93
C GLU A 55 -12.43 13.82 22.85
N ILE A 56 -11.39 14.63 22.62
CA ILE A 56 -10.21 14.72 23.48
C ILE A 56 -10.57 15.27 24.86
N GLU A 57 -11.49 16.22 24.97
CA GLU A 57 -11.94 16.76 26.25
C GLU A 57 -12.71 15.73 27.08
N VAL A 58 -13.61 14.98 26.44
CA VAL A 58 -14.32 13.85 27.07
C VAL A 58 -13.32 12.78 27.52
N LEU A 59 -12.37 12.40 26.67
CA LEU A 59 -11.36 11.40 26.99
C LEU A 59 -10.43 11.85 28.13
N ARG A 60 -10.06 13.14 28.19
CA ARG A 60 -9.29 13.72 29.31
C ARG A 60 -10.07 13.68 30.63
N SER A 61 -11.38 13.93 30.59
CA SER A 61 -12.23 13.85 31.78
C SER A 61 -12.33 12.43 32.33
N GLU A 62 -12.39 11.42 31.45
CA GLU A 62 -12.41 10.01 31.82
C GLU A 62 -11.07 9.56 32.42
N ILE A 63 -9.95 9.95 31.82
CA ILE A 63 -8.60 9.68 32.33
C ILE A 63 -8.39 10.31 33.71
N LYS A 64 -8.93 11.51 33.95
CA LYS A 64 -8.84 12.18 35.25
C LYS A 64 -9.64 11.44 36.33
N ARG A 65 -10.84 10.94 35.99
CA ARG A 65 -11.67 10.14 36.89
C ARG A 65 -10.98 8.82 37.25
N GLN A 66 -10.41 8.13 36.27
CA GLN A 66 -9.67 6.90 36.49
C GLN A 66 -8.43 7.10 37.38
N ARG A 67 -7.69 8.20 37.19
CA ARG A 67 -6.56 8.54 38.08
C ARG A 67 -6.99 8.79 39.53
N GLU A 68 -8.12 9.45 39.75
CA GLU A 68 -8.66 9.66 41.10
C GLU A 68 -9.10 8.33 41.76
N GLU A 69 -9.65 7.40 40.99
CA GLU A 69 -9.97 6.06 41.47
C GLU A 69 -8.70 5.25 41.81
N ILE A 70 -7.67 5.30 40.96
CA ILE A 70 -6.37 4.66 41.23
C ILE A 70 -5.71 5.23 42.50
N LYS A 71 -5.76 6.55 42.69
CA LYS A 71 -5.20 7.20 43.89
C LYS A 71 -5.92 6.79 45.18
N LYS A 72 -7.24 6.56 45.11
CA LYS A 72 -8.02 6.01 46.24
C LYS A 72 -7.65 4.56 46.55
N VAL A 73 -7.27 3.77 45.55
CA VAL A 73 -6.79 2.38 45.73
C VAL A 73 -5.39 2.36 46.34
N GLU A 74 -4.47 3.22 45.89
CA GLU A 74 -3.12 3.36 46.47
C GLU A 74 -3.16 3.79 47.94
N THR A 75 -4.09 4.69 48.30
CA THR A 75 -4.29 5.13 49.68
C THR A 75 -4.81 3.99 50.57
N LYS A 76 -5.59 3.05 50.01
CA LYS A 76 -6.07 1.85 50.73
C LYS A 76 -5.00 0.76 50.85
N GLN A 77 -4.03 0.69 49.94
CA GLN A 77 -2.94 -0.29 49.99
C GLN A 77 -1.80 0.09 50.98
N SER A 78 -1.64 1.36 51.32
CA SER A 78 -0.61 1.80 52.29
C SER A 78 -0.92 1.44 53.76
N GLN A 79 -2.07 0.82 54.05
CA GLN A 79 -2.49 0.46 55.41
C GLN A 79 -2.33 -1.04 55.75
N TYR A 80 -1.74 -1.85 54.87
CA TYR A 80 -1.62 -3.30 55.08
C TYR A 80 -0.18 -3.72 55.46
N LYS A 81 0.02 -4.14 56.71
CA LYS A 81 1.22 -4.87 57.17
C LYS A 81 1.05 -6.37 56.90
N PRO A 82 2.11 -7.12 56.52
CA PRO A 82 1.96 -8.53 56.19
C PRO A 82 1.94 -9.40 57.44
N GLY A 83 0.90 -10.21 57.59
CA GLY A 83 0.77 -11.25 58.61
C GLY A 83 -0.14 -12.37 58.12
N ALA A 84 0.50 -13.52 57.82
CA ALA A 84 0.03 -14.91 57.73
C ALA A 84 -1.43 -15.28 57.40
N ALA A 85 -1.51 -16.37 56.61
CA ALA A 85 -2.59 -17.34 56.45
C ALA A 85 -3.59 -17.13 55.30
N THR A 86 -3.36 -17.95 54.26
CA THR A 86 -4.32 -18.81 53.57
C THR A 86 -5.80 -18.39 53.60
N GLN A 87 -6.29 -17.90 52.46
CA GLN A 87 -7.60 -18.28 51.91
C GLN A 87 -7.72 -17.77 50.48
N ALA A 88 -8.11 -18.68 49.58
CA ALA A 88 -8.37 -18.41 48.18
C ALA A 88 -9.45 -17.33 48.03
N THR A 89 -9.15 -16.25 47.30
CA THR A 89 -10.16 -15.39 46.71
C THR A 89 -9.73 -15.11 45.27
N THR A 90 -10.62 -15.49 44.35
CA THR A 90 -10.50 -15.38 42.90
C THR A 90 -10.59 -13.92 42.48
N GLU A 91 -9.55 -13.11 42.76
CA GLU A 91 -9.34 -11.88 42.01
C GLU A 91 -8.81 -12.26 40.63
N LYS A 92 -9.54 -11.88 39.57
CA LYS A 92 -9.09 -11.99 38.18
C LYS A 92 -7.75 -11.27 38.06
N ALA A 93 -6.67 -12.05 38.13
CA ALA A 93 -5.32 -11.58 37.85
C ALA A 93 -5.31 -10.97 36.45
N GLN A 94 -5.03 -9.68 36.36
CA GLN A 94 -4.51 -9.13 35.12
C GLN A 94 -3.27 -9.97 34.78
N PRO A 95 -3.15 -10.50 33.56
CA PRO A 95 -2.05 -11.38 33.24
C PRO A 95 -0.78 -10.56 33.47
N VAL A 96 0.09 -11.07 34.33
CA VAL A 96 1.44 -10.53 34.48
C VAL A 96 2.07 -10.64 33.09
N VAL A 97 2.09 -9.53 32.35
CA VAL A 97 2.70 -9.48 31.02
C VAL A 97 4.19 -9.67 31.26
N GLN A 98 4.70 -10.87 30.99
CA GLN A 98 6.12 -11.16 31.06
C GLN A 98 6.83 -10.10 30.20
N MET A 99 7.87 -9.44 30.73
CA MET A 99 8.61 -8.37 30.02
C MET A 99 9.19 -8.85 28.68
N ASP A 100 9.32 -10.17 28.55
CA ASP A 100 9.66 -10.92 27.34
C ASP A 100 8.43 -11.28 26.48
N SER A 101 7.39 -10.44 26.43
CA SER A 101 6.25 -10.64 25.53
C SER A 101 6.41 -9.79 24.26
N PHE A 102 6.05 -10.34 23.09
CA PHE A 102 5.97 -9.57 21.83
C PHE A 102 5.12 -8.31 21.97
N SER A 103 4.07 -8.36 22.79
CA SER A 103 3.20 -7.22 23.07
C SER A 103 3.96 -6.05 23.72
N VAL A 104 5.01 -6.34 24.49
CA VAL A 104 5.85 -5.32 25.16
C VAL A 104 6.92 -4.76 24.23
N ARG A 105 7.48 -5.59 23.33
CA ARG A 105 8.52 -5.20 22.37
C ARG A 105 7.98 -4.48 21.12
N THR A 106 6.67 -4.57 20.87
CA THR A 106 6.05 -3.89 19.74
C THR A 106 6.01 -2.37 20.01
N PRO A 107 6.57 -1.54 19.11
CA PRO A 107 6.55 -0.09 19.28
C PRO A 107 5.12 0.47 19.42
N PRO A 108 4.90 1.54 20.21
CA PRO A 108 3.59 2.18 20.32
C PRO A 108 3.03 2.57 18.95
N GLY A 109 1.76 2.26 18.71
CA GLY A 109 1.08 2.56 17.44
C GLY A 109 1.44 1.61 16.28
N LYS A 110 2.31 0.63 16.50
CA LYS A 110 2.62 -0.45 15.56
C LYS A 110 1.97 -1.78 16.01
N ARG A 111 1.90 -2.74 15.10
CA ARG A 111 1.42 -4.11 15.28
C ARG A 111 2.52 -5.08 14.85
N ALA A 112 2.72 -6.13 15.64
CA ALA A 112 3.55 -7.25 15.26
C ALA A 112 2.78 -8.14 14.26
N VAL A 113 3.31 -8.26 13.04
CA VAL A 113 2.73 -9.12 11.99
C VAL A 113 3.79 -10.07 11.48
N THR A 114 3.45 -11.35 11.40
CA THR A 114 4.36 -12.37 10.85
C THR A 114 4.08 -12.57 9.38
N ILE A 115 5.13 -12.44 8.57
CA ILE A 115 5.13 -12.78 7.15
C ILE A 115 5.96 -14.02 6.89
N LEU A 116 5.57 -14.79 5.88
CA LEU A 116 6.30 -15.95 5.41
C LEU A 116 7.05 -15.58 4.14
N VAL A 117 8.38 -15.67 4.19
CA VAL A 117 9.26 -15.36 3.05
C VAL A 117 10.22 -16.50 2.79
N ASP A 118 10.66 -16.66 1.54
CA ASP A 118 11.73 -17.61 1.22
C ASP A 118 13.06 -17.13 1.85
N SER A 119 13.88 -18.05 2.34
CA SER A 119 15.14 -17.72 3.02
C SER A 119 16.11 -16.95 2.12
N LEU A 120 16.17 -17.30 0.82
CA LEU A 120 17.00 -16.59 -0.15
C LEU A 120 16.48 -15.18 -0.40
N SER A 121 15.15 -15.04 -0.46
CA SER A 121 14.46 -13.74 -0.58
C SER A 121 14.53 -12.89 0.69
N ALA A 122 15.07 -13.43 1.79
CA ALA A 122 15.23 -12.78 3.08
C ALA A 122 16.71 -12.60 3.44
N VAL A 123 17.51 -12.14 2.46
CA VAL A 123 18.95 -11.90 2.61
C VAL A 123 19.70 -13.17 3.06
N GLY A 124 19.30 -14.33 2.54
CA GLY A 124 19.91 -15.63 2.88
C GLY A 124 19.81 -16.00 4.36
N GLY A 125 18.78 -15.51 5.06
CA GLY A 125 18.56 -15.77 6.48
C GLY A 125 19.50 -15.02 7.43
N LEU A 126 20.17 -13.97 6.97
CA LEU A 126 21.06 -13.12 7.77
C LEU A 126 20.34 -12.06 8.62
N ILE A 127 19.02 -11.95 8.49
CA ILE A 127 18.21 -10.95 9.20
C ILE A 127 18.08 -11.30 10.68
N ASN A 128 18.25 -10.30 11.55
CA ASN A 128 18.18 -10.43 13.00
C ASN A 128 17.03 -9.63 13.60
N PRO A 129 16.53 -10.04 14.80
CA PRO A 129 15.65 -9.19 15.59
C PRO A 129 16.33 -7.84 15.92
N GLY A 130 15.65 -6.74 15.60
CA GLY A 130 16.16 -5.38 15.76
C GLY A 130 16.61 -4.72 14.45
N ASP A 131 16.82 -5.50 13.38
CA ASP A 131 17.19 -4.98 12.07
C ASP A 131 16.05 -4.22 11.41
N PHE A 132 16.39 -3.33 10.48
CA PHE A 132 15.44 -2.62 9.64
C PHE A 132 15.51 -3.16 8.22
N VAL A 133 14.36 -3.39 7.60
CA VAL A 133 14.23 -3.94 6.25
C VAL A 133 13.26 -3.13 5.42
N ASP A 134 13.44 -3.14 4.10
CA ASP A 134 12.41 -2.77 3.15
C ASP A 134 11.77 -4.04 2.58
N ILE A 135 10.46 -3.98 2.40
CA ILE A 135 9.63 -5.08 1.92
C ILE A 135 9.30 -4.83 0.45
N ILE A 136 9.84 -5.69 -0.40
CA ILE A 136 9.65 -5.67 -1.85
C ILE A 136 8.53 -6.65 -2.20
N GLY A 137 7.56 -6.20 -2.97
CA GLY A 137 6.46 -7.01 -3.47
C GLY A 137 6.55 -7.21 -4.97
N GLU A 138 6.47 -8.47 -5.39
CA GLU A 138 6.20 -8.88 -6.77
C GLU A 138 4.71 -9.24 -6.85
N ILE A 139 3.90 -8.37 -7.45
CA ILE A 139 2.44 -8.48 -7.52
C ILE A 139 1.95 -8.31 -8.96
N LYS A 140 0.79 -8.91 -9.24
CA LYS A 140 0.07 -8.73 -10.51
C LYS A 140 -0.95 -7.62 -10.36
N ILE A 141 -0.85 -6.58 -11.19
CA ILE A 141 -1.84 -5.50 -11.26
C ILE A 141 -2.61 -5.57 -12.57
N PRO A 142 -3.88 -5.13 -12.62
CA PRO A 142 -4.59 -4.91 -13.87
C PRO A 142 -3.77 -3.99 -14.79
N ASP A 143 -3.66 -4.38 -16.06
CA ASP A 143 -3.02 -3.59 -17.09
C ASP A 143 -4.04 -2.59 -17.64
N ASP A 144 -3.65 -1.32 -17.80
CA ASP A 144 -4.52 -0.24 -18.31
C ASP A 144 -4.73 -0.31 -19.84
N SER A 145 -4.35 -1.42 -20.48
CA SER A 145 -4.57 -1.65 -21.91
C SER A 145 -6.05 -1.99 -22.22
N GLU A 146 -6.48 -1.76 -23.47
CA GLU A 146 -7.87 -1.96 -23.91
C GLU A 146 -8.43 -3.36 -23.58
N ASP A 147 -7.56 -4.36 -23.45
CA ASP A 147 -7.89 -5.67 -22.90
C ASP A 147 -8.01 -5.61 -21.36
N SER A 148 -9.22 -5.33 -20.87
CA SER A 148 -9.57 -5.17 -19.45
C SER A 148 -9.35 -6.43 -18.56
N LYS A 149 -8.67 -7.46 -19.08
CA LYS A 149 -8.32 -8.71 -18.38
C LYS A 149 -6.82 -8.99 -18.33
N ALA A 150 -6.00 -8.19 -18.97
CA ALA A 150 -4.56 -8.38 -18.90
C ALA A 150 -4.03 -8.01 -17.50
N LEU A 151 -3.15 -8.84 -16.95
CA LEU A 151 -2.42 -8.57 -15.73
C LEU A 151 -0.95 -8.27 -16.07
N LYS A 152 -0.38 -7.23 -15.46
CA LYS A 152 1.02 -6.86 -15.54
C LYS A 152 1.73 -7.26 -14.25
N ASP A 153 2.85 -7.98 -14.39
CA ASP A 153 3.76 -8.22 -13.27
C ASP A 153 4.51 -6.93 -12.93
N VAL A 154 4.45 -6.56 -11.66
CA VAL A 154 5.07 -5.35 -11.12
C VAL A 154 5.86 -5.70 -9.88
N THR A 155 7.10 -5.21 -9.82
CA THR A 155 7.95 -5.30 -8.64
C THR A 155 8.16 -3.91 -8.07
N THR A 156 7.86 -3.71 -6.79
CA THR A 156 8.10 -2.42 -6.14
C THR A 156 8.37 -2.59 -4.65
N VAL A 157 9.00 -1.59 -4.04
CA VAL A 157 9.12 -1.51 -2.58
C VAL A 157 7.78 -1.05 -2.01
N LEU A 158 7.11 -1.94 -1.30
CA LEU A 158 5.80 -1.69 -0.71
C LEU A 158 5.90 -0.93 0.61
N PHE A 159 6.87 -1.32 1.45
CA PHE A 159 7.04 -0.74 2.77
C PHE A 159 8.54 -0.53 3.03
N GLN A 160 8.88 0.67 3.49
CA GLN A 160 10.26 1.03 3.79
C GLN A 160 10.46 1.19 5.30
N ASN A 161 11.70 0.98 5.75
CA ASN A 161 12.12 1.22 7.12
C ASN A 161 11.32 0.42 8.17
N ILE A 162 11.07 -0.86 7.89
CA ILE A 162 10.28 -1.71 8.76
C ILE A 162 11.18 -2.45 9.75
N GLN A 163 10.89 -2.30 11.04
CA GLN A 163 11.64 -2.99 12.09
C GLN A 163 11.26 -4.46 12.20
N VAL A 164 12.26 -5.33 12.26
CA VAL A 164 12.11 -6.77 12.52
C VAL A 164 12.07 -7.01 14.02
N LEU A 165 11.01 -7.65 14.50
CA LEU A 165 10.83 -8.00 15.91
C LEU A 165 11.34 -9.42 16.23
N ALA A 166 11.19 -10.36 15.30
CA ALA A 166 11.66 -11.74 15.44
C ALA A 166 11.84 -12.46 14.09
N VAL A 167 12.63 -13.54 14.10
CA VAL A 167 12.85 -14.43 12.96
C VAL A 167 12.76 -15.90 13.38
N GLY A 168 11.91 -16.67 12.72
CA GLY A 168 11.61 -18.07 13.04
C GLY A 168 10.98 -18.22 14.42
N THR A 169 11.41 -19.25 15.15
CA THR A 169 11.08 -19.47 16.56
C THR A 169 12.01 -18.72 17.51
N ASN A 170 13.00 -17.97 16.99
CA ASN A 170 13.94 -17.23 17.82
C ASN A 170 13.27 -15.98 18.39
N PHE A 171 12.65 -16.17 19.54
CA PHE A 171 12.32 -15.13 20.49
C PHE A 171 13.50 -14.95 21.45
N LYS A 172 14.65 -14.50 20.95
CA LYS A 172 15.77 -14.14 21.83
C LYS A 172 15.83 -12.63 22.04
N PRO A 173 16.29 -12.16 23.21
CA PRO A 173 16.54 -10.74 23.46
C PRO A 173 17.43 -10.13 22.36
N LEU A 174 17.22 -8.85 22.04
CA LEU A 174 18.10 -8.11 21.14
C LEU A 174 19.57 -8.33 21.55
N GLY A 175 20.42 -8.70 20.61
CA GLY A 175 21.84 -8.98 20.85
C GLY A 175 22.20 -10.43 21.19
N SER A 176 21.23 -11.35 21.22
CA SER A 176 21.51 -12.78 21.35
C SER A 176 21.79 -13.42 19.99
N ALA A 177 22.85 -14.22 19.88
CA ALA A 177 23.20 -14.90 18.63
C ALA A 177 22.03 -15.79 18.12
N PRO A 178 21.58 -15.59 16.86
CA PRO A 178 20.59 -16.45 16.23
C PRO A 178 21.15 -17.87 16.07
N ALA A 179 20.25 -18.84 15.92
CA ALA A 179 20.61 -20.13 15.35
C ALA A 179 20.82 -19.96 13.83
N TYR A 180 21.91 -19.28 13.44
CA TYR A 180 22.22 -18.92 12.05
C TYR A 180 22.16 -20.13 11.11
N GLU A 181 22.74 -21.26 11.52
CA GLU A 181 22.69 -22.48 10.73
C GLU A 181 21.27 -22.99 10.46
N ALA A 182 20.34 -22.83 11.40
CA ALA A 182 18.96 -23.29 11.23
C ALA A 182 18.20 -22.42 10.23
N GLN A 183 18.46 -21.11 10.22
CA GLN A 183 17.83 -20.16 9.28
C GLN A 183 18.33 -20.37 7.85
N GLN A 184 19.61 -20.64 7.67
CA GLN A 184 20.18 -20.90 6.34
C GLN A 184 19.75 -22.24 5.74
N LYS A 185 19.52 -23.25 6.58
CA LYS A 185 19.02 -24.57 6.15
C LYS A 185 17.51 -24.56 5.88
N ALA A 186 16.79 -23.56 6.38
CA ALA A 186 15.36 -23.45 6.17
C ALA A 186 15.05 -22.94 4.76
N ARG A 187 14.06 -23.53 4.10
CA ARG A 187 13.56 -23.05 2.81
C ARG A 187 12.79 -21.73 2.95
N SER A 188 12.03 -21.59 4.03
CA SER A 188 11.25 -20.40 4.33
C SER A 188 11.46 -19.95 5.77
N LEU A 189 11.32 -18.65 5.99
CA LEU A 189 11.47 -17.98 7.27
C LEU A 189 10.18 -17.26 7.63
N ASN A 190 9.77 -17.43 8.88
CA ASN A 190 8.73 -16.61 9.48
C ASN A 190 9.39 -15.36 10.04
N ILE A 191 9.04 -14.18 9.57
CA ILE A 191 9.62 -12.92 10.04
C ILE A 191 8.50 -12.07 10.62
N THR A 192 8.63 -11.73 11.89
CA THR A 192 7.70 -10.84 12.58
C THR A 192 8.21 -9.41 12.48
N VAL A 193 7.41 -8.52 11.91
CA VAL A 193 7.73 -7.12 11.68
C VAL A 193 6.80 -6.19 12.46
N ALA A 194 7.28 -4.98 12.77
CA ALA A 194 6.50 -3.91 13.40
C ALA A 194 5.97 -2.93 12.34
N ILE A 195 4.68 -3.00 12.05
CA ILE A 195 4.03 -2.19 11.01
C ILE A 195 2.79 -1.46 11.53
N SER A 196 2.32 -0.44 10.84
CA SER A 196 1.12 0.31 11.23
C SER A 196 -0.13 -0.57 11.06
N PRO A 197 -1.24 -0.23 11.73
CA PRO A 197 -2.53 -0.89 11.52
C PRO A 197 -2.98 -0.91 10.05
N GLU A 198 -2.71 0.14 9.29
CA GLU A 198 -3.06 0.24 7.87
C GLU A 198 -2.15 -0.66 7.02
N GLU A 199 -0.84 -0.59 7.24
CA GLU A 199 0.17 -1.44 6.58
C GLU A 199 -0.12 -2.93 6.82
N SER A 200 -0.69 -3.29 7.97
CA SER A 200 -1.02 -4.69 8.30
C SER A 200 -2.03 -5.36 7.38
N GLY A 201 -3.01 -4.60 6.89
CA GLY A 201 -3.97 -5.13 5.91
C GLY A 201 -3.32 -5.27 4.53
N LEU A 202 -2.54 -4.27 4.14
CA LEU A 202 -1.89 -4.20 2.83
C LEU A 202 -0.83 -5.29 2.65
N ILE A 203 0.00 -5.55 3.67
CA ILE A 203 1.00 -6.62 3.61
C ILE A 203 0.36 -8.01 3.50
N ALA A 204 -0.76 -8.23 4.20
CA ALA A 204 -1.50 -9.49 4.13
C ALA A 204 -2.10 -9.69 2.72
N PHE A 205 -2.64 -8.62 2.13
CA PHE A 205 -3.11 -8.63 0.76
C PHE A 205 -1.98 -8.90 -0.24
N ALA A 206 -0.83 -8.23 -0.10
CA ALA A 206 0.33 -8.44 -0.97
C ALA A 206 0.88 -9.88 -0.87
N GLN A 207 0.96 -10.44 0.34
CA GLN A 207 1.38 -11.81 0.55
C GLN A 207 0.41 -12.84 -0.06
N ALA A 208 -0.90 -12.52 -0.09
CA ALA A 208 -1.90 -13.40 -0.69
C ALA A 208 -1.90 -13.36 -2.23
N ASN A 209 -1.47 -12.25 -2.83
CA ASN A 209 -1.57 -12.01 -4.28
C ASN A 209 -0.21 -11.95 -4.99
N GLY A 210 0.89 -12.28 -4.31
CA GLY A 210 2.23 -12.11 -4.86
C GLY A 210 3.31 -12.78 -4.03
N LYS A 211 4.55 -12.38 -4.28
CA LYS A 211 5.72 -12.81 -3.51
C LYS A 211 6.35 -11.62 -2.81
N LEU A 212 6.79 -11.85 -1.58
CA LEU A 212 7.50 -10.86 -0.79
C LEU A 212 8.99 -11.19 -0.73
N GLN A 213 9.82 -10.17 -0.85
CA GLN A 213 11.26 -10.22 -0.64
C GLN A 213 11.66 -9.12 0.34
N LEU A 214 12.78 -9.30 1.03
CA LEU A 214 13.30 -8.35 1.99
C LEU A 214 14.67 -7.86 1.55
N SER A 215 14.88 -6.55 1.69
CA SER A 215 16.20 -5.94 1.60
C SER A 215 16.58 -5.37 2.96
N LEU A 216 17.80 -5.65 3.41
CA LEU A 216 18.30 -5.22 4.71
C LEU A 216 18.84 -3.80 4.61
N ARG A 217 18.39 -2.91 5.51
CA ARG A 217 18.86 -1.54 5.57
C ARG A 217 20.10 -1.41 6.45
N PRO A 218 21.07 -0.56 6.08
CA PRO A 218 22.16 -0.22 6.98
C PRO A 218 21.64 0.62 8.16
N PRO A 219 22.23 0.50 9.37
CA PRO A 219 21.75 1.21 10.56
C PRO A 219 21.73 2.74 10.46
N THR A 220 22.51 3.30 9.53
CA THR A 220 22.61 4.74 9.28
C THR A 220 21.58 5.25 8.28
N ASP A 221 20.83 4.36 7.61
CA ASP A 221 19.84 4.73 6.61
C ASP A 221 18.43 4.74 7.22
N GLY A 222 18.01 5.92 7.67
CA GLY A 222 16.66 6.19 8.17
C GLY A 222 15.77 6.95 7.18
N GLY A 223 16.27 7.25 5.97
CA GLY A 223 15.52 8.03 4.98
C GLY A 223 14.37 7.23 4.39
N LEU A 224 13.31 7.90 3.97
CA LEU A 224 12.30 7.30 3.08
C LEU A 224 12.53 7.86 1.69
N GLN A 225 12.56 7.00 0.67
CA GLN A 225 12.78 7.40 -0.71
C GLN A 225 11.54 7.15 -1.55
N LEU A 226 11.28 8.04 -2.50
CA LEU A 226 10.29 7.78 -3.54
C LEU A 226 10.94 6.91 -4.60
N LEU A 227 10.55 5.65 -4.64
CA LEU A 227 11.09 4.65 -5.56
C LEU A 227 10.13 4.47 -6.74
N GLN A 228 10.71 4.37 -7.93
CA GLN A 228 9.95 4.03 -9.13
C GLN A 228 9.59 2.54 -9.10
N ILE A 229 8.48 2.21 -9.77
CA ILE A 229 8.07 0.83 -9.98
C ILE A 229 9.09 0.14 -10.90
N ALA A 230 9.61 -1.01 -10.49
CA ALA A 230 10.50 -1.81 -11.34
C ALA A 230 9.67 -2.59 -12.38
N SER A 231 10.03 -2.37 -13.64
CA SER A 231 9.47 -2.95 -14.85
C SER A 231 10.58 -3.10 -15.91
N TRP A 232 10.29 -3.82 -17.00
CA TRP A 232 11.23 -3.94 -18.12
C TRP A 232 11.60 -2.58 -18.71
N ASP A 233 10.64 -1.66 -18.82
CA ASP A 233 10.87 -0.32 -19.35
C ASP A 233 11.85 0.45 -18.46
N THR A 234 11.57 0.51 -17.15
CA THR A 234 12.45 1.18 -16.18
C THR A 234 13.83 0.53 -16.07
N LEU A 235 13.93 -0.79 -16.26
CA LEU A 235 15.22 -1.49 -16.26
C LEU A 235 16.02 -1.14 -17.51
N ALA A 236 15.38 -1.10 -18.67
CA ALA A 236 16.00 -0.69 -19.92
C ALA A 236 16.48 0.76 -19.84
N GLU A 237 15.64 1.68 -19.34
CA GLU A 237 16.02 3.07 -19.09
C GLU A 237 17.22 3.17 -18.14
N TYR A 238 17.22 2.45 -17.02
CA TYR A 238 18.32 2.44 -16.06
C TYR A 238 19.63 1.95 -16.68
N VAL A 239 19.61 0.82 -17.40
CA VAL A 239 20.81 0.26 -18.03
C VAL A 239 21.31 1.14 -19.17
N MET A 240 20.42 1.78 -19.93
CA MET A 240 20.81 2.74 -20.94
C MET A 240 21.50 3.97 -20.34
N ASP A 241 20.92 4.57 -19.32
CA ASP A 241 21.46 5.78 -18.68
C ASP A 241 22.81 5.52 -17.98
N HIS A 242 22.98 4.35 -17.36
CA HIS A 242 24.15 4.07 -16.53
C HIS A 242 25.24 3.24 -17.24
N GLN A 243 24.87 2.43 -18.23
CA GLN A 243 25.79 1.48 -18.89
C GLN A 243 25.86 1.67 -20.41
N GLY A 244 25.01 2.53 -21.00
CA GLY A 244 24.97 2.78 -22.44
C GLY A 244 24.59 1.56 -23.28
N THR A 245 23.98 0.54 -22.67
CA THR A 245 23.62 -0.72 -23.33
C THR A 245 22.11 -0.81 -23.51
N GLU A 246 21.67 -1.01 -24.76
CA GLU A 246 20.24 -1.10 -25.06
C GLU A 246 19.71 -2.50 -24.76
N LEU A 247 18.75 -2.58 -23.86
CA LEU A 247 18.04 -3.81 -23.56
C LEU A 247 16.80 -3.91 -24.46
N MET A 248 16.69 -4.99 -25.23
CA MET A 248 15.46 -5.30 -25.96
C MET A 248 14.36 -5.66 -24.96
N VAL A 249 13.37 -4.78 -24.81
CA VAL A 249 12.19 -5.03 -24.00
C VAL A 249 11.27 -6.03 -24.72
N PRO A 250 10.86 -7.14 -24.08
CA PRO A 250 9.95 -8.10 -24.70
C PRO A 250 8.61 -7.43 -25.02
N GLN A 251 8.26 -7.35 -26.30
CA GLN A 251 6.97 -6.82 -26.75
C GLN A 251 5.89 -7.87 -26.45
N LYS A 252 4.86 -7.49 -25.70
CA LYS A 252 3.68 -8.32 -25.43
C LYS A 252 3.02 -8.63 -26.78
N LYS A 253 2.92 -9.91 -27.16
CA LYS A 253 2.21 -10.30 -28.39
C LYS A 253 0.75 -9.86 -28.25
N ALA A 254 0.24 -9.11 -29.23
CA ALA A 254 -1.19 -8.85 -29.33
C ALA A 254 -1.90 -10.20 -29.52
N ASN A 255 -2.95 -10.46 -28.74
CA ASN A 255 -3.86 -11.57 -29.03
C ASN A 255 -4.64 -11.18 -30.28
N ILE A 256 -4.11 -11.56 -31.45
CA ILE A 256 -4.88 -11.56 -32.67
C ILE A 256 -5.80 -12.77 -32.53
N PHE A 257 -7.06 -12.53 -32.13
CA PHE A 257 -8.09 -13.54 -32.29
C PHE A 257 -8.17 -13.81 -33.80
N GLU A 258 -7.79 -15.02 -34.22
CA GLU A 258 -8.24 -15.53 -35.51
C GLU A 258 -9.77 -15.50 -35.45
N ALA A 259 -10.38 -14.63 -36.24
CA ALA A 259 -11.82 -14.66 -36.44
C ALA A 259 -12.10 -16.00 -37.14
N ASP A 260 -12.62 -16.97 -36.39
CA ASP A 260 -13.26 -18.13 -36.99
C ASP A 260 -14.37 -17.59 -37.90
N GLU A 261 -14.13 -17.61 -39.21
CA GLU A 261 -15.18 -17.39 -40.21
C GLU A 261 -16.16 -18.57 -40.08
N GLU A 262 -17.21 -18.39 -39.28
CA GLU A 262 -18.39 -19.24 -39.37
C GLU A 262 -19.01 -19.00 -40.76
N GLU A 263 -18.72 -19.89 -41.71
CA GLU A 263 -19.49 -20.01 -42.95
C GLU A 263 -20.95 -20.35 -42.57
N ASP A 264 -21.81 -19.35 -42.60
CA ASP A 264 -23.26 -19.53 -42.58
C ASP A 264 -23.68 -20.36 -43.81
N GLU A 265 -23.74 -21.69 -43.66
CA GLU A 265 -24.42 -22.59 -44.60
C GLU A 265 -25.90 -22.23 -44.65
N VAL A 266 -26.28 -21.31 -45.52
CA VAL A 266 -27.68 -21.03 -45.85
C VAL A 266 -28.27 -22.25 -46.57
N ARG A 267 -28.93 -23.13 -45.81
CA ARG A 267 -29.72 -24.23 -46.39
C ARG A 267 -31.08 -23.70 -46.85
N PRO A 268 -31.41 -23.77 -48.16
CA PRO A 268 -32.74 -23.40 -48.60
C PRO A 268 -33.74 -24.49 -48.20
N TYR A 269 -34.73 -24.13 -47.38
CA TYR A 269 -35.85 -25.02 -47.06
C TYR A 269 -36.88 -24.96 -48.21
N ILE A 270 -36.97 -26.02 -49.00
CA ILE A 270 -38.03 -26.17 -50.01
C ILE A 270 -39.31 -26.62 -49.29
N GLN A 271 -40.31 -25.74 -49.20
CA GLN A 271 -41.66 -26.11 -48.78
C GLN A 271 -42.41 -26.75 -49.96
N ILE A 272 -42.53 -28.07 -49.94
CA ILE A 272 -43.38 -28.81 -50.89
C ILE A 272 -44.80 -28.86 -50.31
N PHE A 273 -45.71 -28.04 -50.83
CA PHE A 273 -47.14 -28.15 -50.52
C PHE A 273 -47.74 -29.33 -51.29
N LYS A 274 -48.21 -30.36 -50.59
CA LYS A 274 -49.02 -31.43 -51.19
C LYS A 274 -50.50 -31.17 -50.90
N SER A 275 -51.16 -30.53 -51.86
CA SER A 275 -52.60 -30.32 -51.93
C SER A 275 -53.31 -31.57 -52.48
N GLY A 276 -54.26 -32.09 -51.70
CA GLY A 276 -55.61 -32.42 -52.17
C GLY A 276 -55.91 -33.73 -52.93
N ALA A 277 -56.92 -34.42 -52.40
CA ALA A 277 -57.98 -35.19 -53.07
C ALA A 277 -57.77 -36.68 -53.40
N GLU A 278 -58.46 -37.50 -52.59
CA GLU A 278 -59.36 -38.62 -52.89
C GLU A 278 -59.31 -39.29 -54.28
N SER A 279 -59.29 -40.64 -54.29
CA SER A 279 -60.37 -41.44 -54.91
C SER A 279 -60.23 -42.93 -54.60
N ASN A 280 -61.35 -43.54 -54.22
CA ASN A 280 -61.60 -44.98 -54.04
C ASN A 280 -61.22 -45.83 -55.27
N PHE A 281 -60.72 -47.05 -55.05
CA PHE A 281 -61.31 -48.34 -55.44
C PHE A 281 -60.40 -49.50 -55.02
#